data_AF-A0A482Z4R2-F1
#
_entry.id   AF-A0A482Z4R2-F1
#
_cell.length_a   1.000
_cell.length_b   1.000
_cell.length_c   1.000
_cell.angle_alpha   90.00
_cell.angle_beta   90.00
_cell.angle_gamma   90.00
#
_symmetry.space_group_name_H-M   'P 1'
#
loop_
_entity.id
_entity.type
_entity.pdbx_description
1 polymer ?
#
loop_
_entity_poly.entity_id
_entity_poly.type
_entity_poly.pdbx_seq_one_letter_code
_entity_poly.pdbx_strand_id
1 'polypeptide(L)' 'MNILNYKLDTTKELLTSRIGLLATAHTINTLNLSNVIDKHFPALGSNRALKASTFINTLVLPYAIAKTLRLILTPLE' A
#
# COMPACT_ATOMS: atom_id res chain seq x y z
N MET A 1 3.94 27.84 5.12
CA MET A 1 3.81 26.63 4.27
C MET A 1 2.37 26.15 4.41
N ASN A 2 1.45 26.63 3.55
CA ASN A 2 0.05 26.21 3.60
C ASN A 2 -0.10 24.97 2.73
N ILE A 3 -0.03 23.80 3.36
CA ILE A 3 -0.02 22.49 2.71
C ILE A 3 -1.48 22.16 2.36
N LEU A 4 -1.87 22.52 1.13
CA LEU A 4 -3.07 22.09 0.39
C LEU A 4 -4.43 22.62 0.92
N ASN A 5 -4.96 23.62 0.20
CA ASN A 5 -6.30 24.20 0.36
C ASN A 5 -7.44 23.32 -0.22
N TYR A 6 -7.35 21.99 -0.14
CA TYR A 6 -8.45 21.12 -0.57
C TYR A 6 -9.29 20.73 0.65
N LYS A 7 -10.49 21.31 0.75
CA LYS A 7 -11.49 20.89 1.74
C LYS A 7 -12.04 19.55 1.26
N LEU A 8 -11.58 18.46 1.86
CA LEU A 8 -12.12 17.12 1.65
C LEU A 8 -13.58 17.11 2.12
N ASP A 9 -14.52 17.04 1.16
CA ASP A 9 -15.96 17.22 1.40
C ASP A 9 -16.61 16.08 2.18
N THR A 10 -15.96 14.91 2.33
CA THR A 10 -16.56 13.74 2.98
C THR A 10 -15.57 13.03 3.92
N THR A 11 -15.60 13.39 5.21
CA THR A 11 -14.78 12.79 6.28
C THR A 11 -14.89 11.25 6.33
N LYS A 12 -16.03 10.69 5.91
CA LYS A 12 -16.31 9.25 5.91
C LYS A 12 -15.45 8.48 4.90
N GLU A 13 -15.25 9.00 3.69
CA GLU A 13 -14.48 8.32 2.65
C GLU A 13 -12.99 8.33 2.96
N LEU A 14 -12.49 9.46 3.49
CA LEU A 14 -11.12 9.58 3.99
C LEU A 14 -10.84 8.59 5.13
N LEU A 15 -11.78 8.45 6.09
CA LEU A 15 -11.65 7.51 7.20
C LEU A 15 -11.68 6.05 6.70
N THR A 16 -12.61 5.70 5.82
CA THR A 16 -12.68 4.37 5.20
C THR A 16 -11.41 4.03 4.43
N SER A 17 -10.86 4.98 3.68
CA SER A 17 -9.62 4.78 2.94
C SER A 17 -8.41 4.59 3.86
N ARG A 18 -8.32 5.33 4.97
CA ARG A 18 -7.27 5.12 5.99
C ARG A 18 -7.40 3.78 6.69
N ILE A 19 -8.61 3.36 7.04
CA ILE A 19 -8.88 2.06 7.64
C ILE A 19 -8.50 0.94 6.67
N GLY A 20 -8.85 1.05 5.38
CA GLY A 20 -8.48 0.08 4.34
C GLY A 20 -6.97 -0.07 4.17
N LEU A 21 -6.22 1.04 4.21
CA LEU A 21 -4.75 1.01 4.15
C LEU A 21 -4.14 0.36 5.40
N LEU A 22 -4.62 0.71 6.59
CA LEU A 22 -4.16 0.11 7.85
C LEU A 22 -4.47 -1.38 7.93
N ALA A 23 -5.67 -1.80 7.51
CA ALA A 23 -6.06 -3.20 7.46
C ALA A 23 -5.15 -3.99 6.51
N THR A 24 -4.85 -3.44 5.34
CA THR A 24 -3.94 -4.08 4.37
C THR A 24 -2.53 -4.23 4.94
N ALA A 25 -1.98 -3.17 5.55
CA ALA A 25 -0.67 -3.22 6.18
C ALA A 25 -0.62 -4.22 7.36
N HIS A 26 -1.66 -4.23 8.19
CA HIS A 26 -1.79 -5.17 9.28
C HIS A 26 -1.87 -6.62 8.78
N THR A 27 -2.68 -6.90 7.76
CA THR A 27 -2.79 -8.24 7.15
C THR A 27 -1.47 -8.72 6.56
N ILE A 28 -0.73 -7.87 5.84
CA ILE A 28 0.60 -8.21 5.31
C ILE A 28 1.56 -8.61 6.44
N ASN A 29 1.51 -7.89 7.56
CA ASN A 29 2.34 -8.17 8.73
C ASN A 29 1.90 -9.45 9.48
N THR A 30 0.60 -9.60 9.75
CA THR A 30 0.04 -10.76 10.47
C THR A 30 0.27 -12.07 9.72
N LEU A 31 0.12 -12.07 8.39
CA LEU A 31 0.36 -13.26 7.57
C LEU A 31 1.85 -13.57 7.37
N ASN A 32 2.74 -12.71 7.87
CA ASN A 32 4.17 -12.75 7.59
C ASN A 32 4.43 -12.95 6.08
N LEU A 33 3.68 -12.22 5.27
CA LEU A 33 3.50 -12.51 3.84
C LEU A 33 4.83 -12.46 3.09
N SER A 34 5.71 -11.54 3.46
CA SER A 34 7.07 -11.44 2.93
C SER A 34 7.86 -12.75 3.11
N ASN A 35 7.74 -13.39 4.27
CA ASN A 35 8.47 -14.61 4.58
C ASN A 35 7.88 -15.83 3.86
N VAL A 36 6.55 -15.87 3.68
CA VAL A 36 5.88 -16.88 2.86
C VAL A 36 6.31 -16.76 1.39
N ILE A 37 6.33 -15.54 0.85
CA ILE A 37 6.74 -15.27 -0.51
C ILE A 37 8.21 -15.67 -0.72
N ASP A 38 9.11 -15.22 0.15
CA ASP A 38 10.54 -15.51 -0.02
C ASP A 38 10.86 -17.00 0.17
N LYS A 39 10.02 -17.74 0.92
CA LYS A 39 10.13 -19.21 1.03
C LYS A 39 9.74 -19.93 -0.26
N HIS A 40 8.72 -19.44 -0.97
CA HIS A 40 8.28 -20.04 -2.25
C HIS A 40 9.08 -19.53 -3.45
N PHE A 41 9.59 -18.31 -3.37
CA PHE A 41 10.35 -17.64 -4.41
C PHE A 41 11.71 -17.19 -3.85
N PRO A 42 12.66 -18.12 -3.71
CA PRO A 42 13.97 -17.81 -3.19
C PRO A 42 14.68 -16.77 -4.07
N ALA A 43 15.53 -15.95 -3.44
CA ALA A 43 16.30 -14.94 -4.15
C ALA A 43 17.18 -15.59 -5.24
N LEU A 44 17.15 -15.01 -6.44
CA LEU A 44 18.05 -15.42 -7.51
C LEU A 44 19.49 -15.17 -7.05
N GLY A 45 20.43 -16.07 -7.36
CA GLY A 45 21.82 -16.02 -6.89
C GLY A 45 22.69 -14.86 -7.41
N SER A 46 22.07 -13.77 -7.87
CA SER A 46 22.75 -12.55 -8.31
C SER A 46 22.85 -11.54 -7.17
N ASN A 47 23.98 -10.86 -7.06
CA ASN A 47 24.18 -9.76 -6.09
C ASN A 47 23.23 -8.57 -6.30
N ARG A 48 22.55 -8.50 -7.45
CA ARG A 48 21.54 -7.48 -7.75
C ARG A 48 20.10 -8.01 -7.68
N ALA A 49 19.91 -9.28 -7.34
CA ALA A 49 18.58 -9.85 -7.24
C ALA A 49 17.82 -9.25 -6.06
N LEU A 50 16.65 -8.69 -6.36
CA LEU A 50 15.69 -8.31 -5.33
C LEU A 50 14.96 -9.56 -4.83
N LYS A 51 14.69 -9.60 -3.53
CA LYS A 51 13.79 -10.62 -2.97
C LYS A 51 12.39 -10.45 -3.57
N ALA A 52 11.70 -11.57 -3.82
CA ALA A 52 10.36 -11.54 -4.36
C ALA A 52 9.39 -10.75 -3.46
N SER A 53 9.54 -10.85 -2.14
CA SER A 53 8.79 -10.04 -1.17
C SER A 53 9.02 -8.54 -1.36
N THR A 54 10.25 -8.12 -1.66
CA THR A 54 10.60 -6.72 -1.86
C THR A 54 9.94 -6.17 -3.12
N PHE A 55 9.94 -6.95 -4.19
CA PHE A 55 9.23 -6.60 -5.43
C PHE A 55 7.71 -6.51 -5.23
N ILE A 56 7.10 -7.50 -4.57
CA ILE A 56 5.65 -7.51 -4.33
C ILE A 56 5.23 -6.38 -3.38
N ASN A 57 5.97 -6.14 -2.29
CA ASN A 57 5.68 -5.04 -1.37
C ASN A 57 5.81 -3.67 -2.07
N THR A 58 6.78 -3.51 -2.97
CA THR A 58 6.93 -2.30 -3.77
C THR A 58 5.88 -2.15 -4.88
N LEU A 59 5.13 -3.18 -5.25
CA LEU A 59 3.97 -3.05 -6.14
C LEU A 59 2.67 -2.81 -5.36
N VAL A 60 2.45 -3.58 -4.29
CA VAL A 60 1.20 -3.59 -3.52
C VAL A 60 1.05 -2.31 -2.70
N LEU A 61 2.12 -1.87 -2.03
CA LEU A 61 2.04 -0.69 -1.15
C LEU A 61 1.78 0.61 -1.95
N PRO A 62 2.50 0.90 -3.06
CA PRO A 62 2.20 2.08 -3.86
C PRO A 62 0.86 1.99 -4.57
N TYR A 63 0.40 0.80 -4.96
CA TYR A 63 -0.93 0.62 -5.52
C TYR A 63 -2.03 0.92 -4.49
N ALA A 64 -1.90 0.40 -3.27
CA ALA A 64 -2.84 0.67 -2.18
C ALA A 64 -2.84 2.17 -1.80
N ILE A 65 -1.66 2.78 -1.74
CA ILE A 65 -1.49 4.23 -1.49
C ILE A 65 -2.09 5.04 -2.65
N ALA A 66 -1.80 4.70 -3.91
CA ALA A 66 -2.32 5.41 -5.07
C ALA A 66 -3.84 5.29 -5.19
N LYS A 67 -4.43 4.13 -4.85
CA LYS A 67 -5.87 3.95 -4.81
C LYS A 67 -6.51 4.76 -3.68
N THR A 68 -5.87 4.79 -2.51
CA THR A 68 -6.27 5.62 -1.37
C THR A 68 -6.18 7.09 -1.73
N LEU A 69 -5.09 7.51 -2.36
CA LEU A 69 -4.86 8.88 -2.82
C LEU A 69 -5.86 9.28 -3.91
N ARG A 70 -6.18 8.37 -4.84
CA ARG A 70 -7.23 8.58 -5.85
C ARG A 70 -8.58 8.79 -5.20
N LEU A 71 -9.00 7.92 -4.27
CA LEU A 71 -10.25 8.11 -3.52
C LEU A 71 -10.28 9.43 -2.71
N ILE A 72 -9.12 9.93 -2.28
CA ILE A 72 -8.99 11.23 -1.60
C ILE A 72 -9.02 12.41 -2.58
N LEU A 73 -8.49 12.24 -3.79
CA LEU A 73 -8.27 13.32 -4.77
C LEU A 73 -9.32 13.40 -5.88
N THR A 74 -10.11 12.35 -6.14
CA THR A 74 -11.18 12.39 -7.15
C THR A 74 -12.52 12.70 -6.48
N PRO A 75 -13.21 13.78 -6.89
CA PRO A 75 -14.59 14.02 -6.43
C PRO A 75 -15.49 12.90 -6.95
N LEU A 76 -16.37 12.40 -6.08
CA LEU A 76 -17.47 11.52 -6.46
C LEU A 76 -18.45 12.38 -7.27
N GLU A 77 -18.55 12.14 -8.57
CA GLU A 77 -19.68 12.66 -9.39
C GLU A 77 -20.99 11.99 -8.98
#